data_AF-A0A953INZ0-F1
#
_entry.id   AF-A0A953INZ0-F1
#
_cell.length_a   1.000
_cell.length_b   1.000
_cell.length_c   1.000
_cell.angle_alpha   90.00
_cell.angle_beta   90.00
_cell.angle_gamma   90.00
#
_symmetry.space_group_name_H-M   'P 1'
#
loop_
_entity.id
_entity.type
_entity.pdbx_description
1 polymer ?
#
loop_
_entity_poly.entity_id
_entity_poly.type
_entity_poly.pdbx_seq_one_letter_code
_entity_poly.pdbx_strand_id
1 'polypeptide(L)' 'MNQPALELHALEAADRELVDGVLARRRRALAKAITLVESTRRDHQARAEAVLAALLPHNGQAI' A
#
# COMPACT_ATOMS: atom_id res chain seq x y z
N MET A 1 10.94 21.39 10.59
CA MET A 1 9.63 21.53 9.92
C MET A 1 9.78 21.02 8.50
N ASN A 2 9.53 19.73 8.23
CA ASN A 2 9.21 19.28 6.87
C ASN A 2 8.60 17.87 6.91
N GLN A 3 7.36 17.76 7.38
CA GLN A 3 6.49 16.66 7.00
C GLN A 3 5.60 17.25 5.91
N PRO A 4 5.83 16.98 4.60
CA PRO A 4 4.79 17.29 3.65
C PRO A 4 3.61 16.39 4.06
N ALA A 5 2.50 17.05 4.41
CA ALA A 5 1.24 16.39 4.65
C ALA A 5 1.00 15.40 3.49
N LEU A 6 0.47 14.23 3.83
CA LEU A 6 -0.07 13.22 2.92
C LEU A 6 -0.84 13.88 1.77
N GLU A 7 -0.13 14.29 0.72
CA GLU A 7 -0.72 14.39 -0.59
C GLU A 7 -1.08 12.94 -0.88
N LEU A 8 -2.36 12.60 -0.74
CA LEU A 8 -2.91 11.39 -1.33
C LEU A 8 -2.72 11.53 -2.84
N HIS A 9 -1.48 11.38 -3.31
CA HIS A 9 -1.21 11.14 -4.69
C HIS A 9 -2.03 9.91 -5.04
N ALA A 10 -2.91 10.08 -6.04
CA ALA A 10 -3.70 8.99 -6.56
C ALA A 10 -2.77 7.79 -6.77
N LEU A 11 -3.11 6.64 -6.20
CA LEU A 11 -2.31 5.41 -6.32
C LEU A 11 -1.87 5.23 -7.77
N GLU A 12 -0.57 5.06 -7.99
CA GLU A 12 -0.06 4.68 -9.29
C GLU A 12 -0.75 3.38 -9.75
N ALA A 13 -0.80 3.15 -11.07
CA ALA A 13 -1.47 1.97 -11.63
C ALA A 13 -0.95 0.66 -11.00
N ALA A 14 0.36 0.55 -10.80
CA ALA A 14 0.99 -0.62 -10.18
C ALA A 14 0.54 -0.81 -8.72
N ASP A 15 0.39 0.27 -7.96
CA ASP A 15 -0.03 0.22 -6.55
C ASP A 15 -1.52 -0.09 -6.42
N ARG A 16 -2.34 0.41 -7.35
CA ARG A 16 -3.76 0.05 -7.45
C ARG A 16 -3.93 -1.45 -7.75
N GLU A 17 -3.14 -2.01 -8.66
CA GLU A 17 -3.16 -3.46 -8.92
C GLU A 17 -2.78 -4.29 -7.68
N LEU A 18 -1.88 -3.78 -6.83
CA LEU A 18 -1.56 -4.43 -5.56
C LEU A 18 -2.76 -4.41 -4.61
N VAL A 19 -3.39 -3.24 -4.43
CA VAL A 19 -4.59 -3.09 -3.58
C VAL A 19 -5.71 -4.03 -4.06
N ASP A 20 -6.08 -3.96 -5.33
CA ASP A 20 -7.13 -4.80 -5.92
C ASP A 20 -6.80 -6.29 -5.78
N GLY A 21 -5.54 -6.65 -5.97
CA GLY A 21 -5.07 -8.03 -5.80
C GLY A 21 -5.14 -8.51 -4.35
N VAL A 22 -4.81 -7.66 -3.38
CA VAL A 22 -4.92 -7.98 -1.95
C VAL A 22 -6.37 -8.15 -1.53
N LEU A 23 -7.26 -7.23 -1.94
CA LEU A 23 -8.70 -7.32 -1.68
C LEU A 23 -9.32 -8.57 -2.32
N ALA A 24 -8.84 -8.96 -3.50
CA ALA A 24 -9.20 -10.21 -4.17
C ALA A 24 -8.49 -11.47 -3.61
N ARG A 25 -7.82 -11.37 -2.45
CA ARG A 25 -7.11 -12.48 -1.76
C ARG A 25 -6.04 -13.17 -2.62
N ARG A 26 -5.42 -12.46 -3.57
CA ARG A 26 -4.38 -13.01 -4.45
C ARG A 26 -3.03 -13.02 -3.72
N ARG A 27 -2.53 -14.22 -3.40
CA ARG A 27 -1.25 -14.42 -2.68
C ARG A 27 -0.07 -13.67 -3.29
N ARG A 28 0.03 -13.60 -4.62
CA ARG A 28 1.11 -12.87 -5.30
C ARG A 28 1.05 -11.35 -5.06
N ALA A 29 -0.14 -10.76 -5.04
CA ALA A 29 -0.31 -9.34 -4.76
C ALA A 29 0.00 -9.04 -3.29
N LEU A 30 -0.45 -9.91 -2.37
CA LEU A 30 -0.10 -9.83 -0.95
C LEU A 30 1.40 -9.90 -0.72
N ALA A 31 2.10 -10.87 -1.32
CA ALA A 31 3.55 -10.99 -1.18
C ALA A 31 4.28 -9.71 -1.65
N LYS A 32 3.88 -9.15 -2.80
CA LYS A 32 4.45 -7.90 -3.31
C LYS A 32 4.16 -6.71 -2.40
N ALA A 33 2.95 -6.61 -1.86
CA ALA A 33 2.58 -5.56 -0.91
C ALA A 33 3.43 -5.65 0.38
N ILE A 34 3.65 -6.87 0.91
CA ILE A 34 4.54 -7.10 2.06
C ILE A 34 5.97 -6.63 1.73
N THR A 35 6.52 -7.06 0.60
CA THR A 35 7.88 -6.62 0.18
C THR A 35 7.98 -5.11 0.00
N LEU A 36 6.92 -4.46 -0.50
CA LEU A 36 6.89 -2.99 -0.63
C LEU A 36 6.95 -2.32 0.76
N VAL A 37 6.16 -2.81 1.71
CA VAL A 37 6.12 -2.31 3.10
C VAL A 37 7.44 -2.54 3.84
N GLU A 38 8.11 -3.67 3.61
CA GLU A 38 9.39 -4.01 4.24
C GLU A 38 10.58 -3.26 3.62
N SER A 39 10.40 -2.57 2.50
CA SER A 39 11.50 -1.95 1.78
C SER A 39 12.03 -0.70 2.47
N THR A 40 13.34 -0.61 2.68
CA THR A 40 13.99 0.56 3.32
C THR A 40 14.18 1.77 2.40
N ARG A 41 13.80 1.68 1.13
CA ARG A 41 13.96 2.77 0.16
C ARG A 41 12.87 3.83 0.35
N ARG A 42 13.25 5.11 0.32
CA ARG A 42 12.33 6.24 0.61
C ARG A 42 11.16 6.36 -0.37
N ASP A 43 11.37 6.05 -1.63
CA ASP A 43 10.33 6.00 -2.67
C ASP A 43 9.31 4.89 -2.40
N HIS A 44 9.78 3.73 -1.94
CA HIS A 44 8.90 2.63 -1.57
C HIS A 44 8.09 2.92 -0.31
N GLN A 45 8.66 3.64 0.67
CA GLN A 45 7.95 4.02 1.89
C GLN A 45 6.71 4.86 1.62
N ALA A 46 6.82 5.90 0.78
CA ALA A 46 5.68 6.72 0.39
C ALA A 46 4.59 5.91 -0.32
N ARG A 47 4.98 4.99 -1.21
CA ARG A 47 4.05 4.08 -1.90
C ARG A 47 3.39 3.09 -0.94
N ALA A 48 4.15 2.54 0.00
CA ALA A 48 3.67 1.61 1.02
C ALA A 48 2.61 2.28 1.90
N GLU A 49 2.84 3.51 2.35
CA GLU A 49 1.86 4.30 3.11
C GLU A 49 0.55 4.48 2.33
N ALA A 50 0.63 4.81 1.03
CA ALA A 50 -0.55 4.97 0.18
C ALA A 50 -1.32 3.65 -0.01
N VAL A 51 -0.60 2.53 -0.27
CA VAL A 51 -1.21 1.20 -0.41
C VAL A 51 -1.88 0.76 0.90
N LEU A 52 -1.21 0.96 2.04
CA LEU A 52 -1.77 0.63 3.35
C LEU A 52 -3.00 1.47 3.67
N ALA A 53 -2.94 2.78 3.43
CA ALA A 53 -4.07 3.69 3.63
C ALA A 53 -5.30 3.27 2.80
N ALA A 54 -5.10 2.82 1.57
CA ALA A 54 -6.17 2.30 0.72
C ALA A 54 -6.74 0.96 1.20
N LEU A 55 -5.97 0.13 1.89
CA LEU A 55 -6.41 -1.15 2.45
C LEU A 55 -7.10 -1.01 3.81
N LEU A 56 -6.78 0.02 4.59
CA LEU A 56 -7.30 0.22 5.96
C LEU A 56 -8.83 0.09 6.09
N PRO A 57 -9.67 0.70 5.20
CA PRO A 57 -11.13 0.58 5.30
C PRO A 57 -11.66 -0.85 5.14
N HIS A 58 -10.85 -1.75 4.58
CA HIS A 58 -11.22 -3.14 4.31
C HIS A 58 -10.73 -4.12 5.38
N ASN A 59 -9.94 -3.65 6.36
CA ASN A 59 -9.29 -4.49 7.38
C ASN A 59 -10.17 -4.82 8.60
N GLY A 60 -11.49 -4.89 8.44
CA GLY A 60 -12.45 -5.21 9.53
C GLY A 60 -12.49 -6.69 9.98
N GLN A 61 -11.55 -7.53 9.54
CA GLN A 61 -11.53 -8.98 9.82
C GLN A 61 -10.13 -9.54 10.13
N ALA A 62 -9.19 -8.69 10.56
CA ALA A 62 -7.91 -9.18 11.10
C ALA A 62 -8.15 -9.64 12.55
N ILE A 63 -8.25 -10.96 12.75
CA ILE A 63 -8.34 -11.64 14.05
C ILE A 63 -6.97 -12.23 14.37
#